data_AF-A0A1V5N262-F1
#
_entry.id   AF-A0A1V5N262-F1
#
_cell.length_a   1.000
_cell.length_b   1.000
_cell.length_c   1.000
_cell.angle_alpha   90.00
_cell.angle_beta   90.00
_cell.angle_gamma   90.00
#
_symmetry.space_group_name_H-M   'P 1'
#
loop_
_entity.id
_entity.type
_entity.pdbx_description
1 polymer ?
#
loop_
_entity_poly.entity_id
_entity_poly.type
_entity_poly.pdbx_seq_one_letter_code
_entity_poly.pdbx_strand_id
1 'polypeptide(L)'
;MGHFPDEPIMPGVLQIEAMAQAGGIFVLRTVPDPENYLTYFLRINNARFKQKVFPGDTLIFHLELMSPIRRGISEMKGTAFVGEKVVMEAELVAQIVKK
;
A
#
# COMPACT_ATOMS: atom_id res chain seq x y z
N MET A 1 -26.48 2.94 -0.13
CA MET A 1 -25.59 3.84 0.63
C MET A 1 -24.16 3.33 0.44
N GLY A 2 -23.26 4.18 -0.03
CA GLY A 2 -21.87 3.82 -0.27
C GLY A 2 -21.03 5.09 -0.42
N HIS A 3 -19.78 4.95 -0.85
CA HIS A 3 -18.88 6.06 -1.16
C HIS A 3 -18.87 6.30 -2.68
N PHE A 4 -19.72 7.14 -3.25
CA PHE A 4 -20.88 7.85 -2.70
C PHE A 4 -22.16 7.33 -3.37
N PRO A 5 -23.37 7.57 -2.84
CA PRO A 5 -24.59 7.34 -3.62
C PRO A 5 -24.47 8.01 -4.99
N ASP A 6 -24.81 7.29 -6.06
CA ASP A 6 -24.77 7.74 -7.46
C ASP A 6 -23.38 8.13 -8.02
N GLU A 7 -22.29 7.94 -7.26
CA GLU A 7 -20.92 8.23 -7.67
C GLU A 7 -19.95 7.23 -6.99
N PRO A 8 -19.78 6.00 -7.52
CA PRO A 8 -19.04 4.94 -6.84
C PRO A 8 -17.53 5.15 -6.95
N ILE A 9 -16.93 5.83 -5.98
CA ILE A 9 -15.48 6.07 -5.91
C ILE A 9 -14.88 5.08 -4.93
N MET A 10 -13.76 4.44 -5.27
CA MET A 10 -13.02 3.63 -4.30
C MET A 10 -12.47 4.55 -3.18
N PRO A 11 -12.83 4.31 -1.89
CA PRO A 11 -12.32 5.11 -0.79
C PRO A 11 -10.80 5.13 -0.76
N GLY A 12 -10.19 6.31 -0.62
CA GLY A 12 -8.73 6.46 -0.58
C GLY A 12 -8.06 5.62 0.50
N VAL A 13 -8.73 5.44 1.65
CA VAL A 13 -8.23 4.57 2.74
C VAL A 13 -8.12 3.10 2.32
N LEU A 14 -8.99 2.62 1.43
CA LEU A 14 -8.90 1.26 0.90
C LEU A 14 -7.79 1.14 -0.15
N GLN A 15 -7.47 2.21 -0.87
CA GLN A 15 -6.31 2.25 -1.77
C GLN A 15 -5.00 2.18 -0.96
N ILE A 16 -4.92 2.90 0.16
CA ILE A 16 -3.82 2.81 1.12
C ILE A 16 -3.71 1.39 1.70
N GLU A 17 -4.82 0.80 2.13
CA GLU A 17 -4.84 -0.56 2.68
C GLU A 17 -4.39 -1.60 1.64
N ALA A 18 -4.85 -1.50 0.40
CA ALA A 18 -4.42 -2.39 -0.68
C ALA A 18 -2.92 -2.24 -0.99
N MET A 19 -2.42 -1.00 -1.02
CA MET A 19 -0.99 -0.70 -1.17
C MET A 19 -0.18 -1.26 -0.01
N ALA A 20 -0.68 -1.14 1.21
CA ALA A 20 -0.08 -1.68 2.42
C ALA A 20 0.00 -3.21 2.35
N GLN A 21 -1.09 -3.90 2.03
CA GLN A 21 -1.09 -5.36 1.88
C GLN A 21 -0.11 -5.84 0.81
N ALA A 22 -0.07 -5.17 -0.35
CA ALA A 22 0.93 -5.45 -1.39
C ALA A 22 2.37 -5.22 -0.89
N GLY A 23 2.59 -4.16 -0.12
CA GLY A 23 3.85 -3.86 0.56
C GLY A 23 4.26 -4.94 1.56
N GLY A 24 3.31 -5.46 2.34
CA GLY A 24 3.55 -6.56 3.27
C GLY A 24 4.06 -7.81 2.55
N ILE A 25 3.40 -8.22 1.47
CA ILE A 25 3.84 -9.37 0.64
C ILE A 25 5.24 -9.10 0.07
N PHE A 26 5.47 -7.90 -0.47
CA PHE A 26 6.75 -7.49 -1.01
C PHE A 26 7.89 -7.54 0.03
N VAL A 27 7.61 -7.17 1.27
CA VAL A 27 8.58 -7.21 2.36
C VAL A 27 8.80 -8.64 2.86
N LEU A 28 7.74 -9.43 3.03
CA LEU A 28 7.81 -10.80 3.53
C LEU A 28 8.59 -11.74 2.60
N ARG A 29 8.69 -11.44 1.30
CA ARG A 29 9.57 -12.21 0.38
C ARG A 29 11.06 -12.18 0.76
N THR A 30 11.46 -11.30 1.68
CA THR A 30 12.85 -11.14 2.13
C THR A 30 13.20 -12.03 3.33
N VAL A 31 12.22 -12.69 3.95
CA VAL A 31 12.43 -13.63 5.07
C VAL A 31 12.24 -15.09 4.61
N PRO A 32 12.91 -16.07 5.24
CA PRO A 32 12.88 -17.46 4.78
C PRO A 32 11.55 -18.19 5.02
N ASP A 33 10.79 -17.81 6.05
CA ASP A 33 9.52 -18.44 6.47
C ASP A 33 8.36 -17.41 6.58
N PRO A 34 7.97 -16.76 5.47
CA PRO A 34 7.04 -15.62 5.47
C PRO A 34 5.69 -15.89 6.13
N GLU A 35 5.19 -17.13 6.08
CA GLU A 35 3.94 -17.55 6.71
C GLU A 35 3.94 -17.43 8.25
N ASN A 36 5.11 -17.37 8.87
CA ASN A 36 5.28 -17.20 10.32
C ASN A 36 5.47 -15.75 10.74
N TYR A 37 5.31 -14.80 9.83
CA TYR A 37 5.44 -13.38 10.12
C TYR A 37 4.12 -12.63 9.87
N LEU A 38 3.99 -11.51 10.56
CA LEU A 38 2.94 -10.53 10.39
C LEU A 38 3.56 -9.18 10.03
N THR A 39 2.88 -8.43 9.19
CA THR A 39 3.27 -7.05 8.84
C THR A 39 2.27 -6.10 9.49
N TYR A 40 2.74 -5.31 10.45
CA TYR A 40 1.95 -4.27 11.11
C TYR A 40 2.30 -2.90 10.53
N PHE A 41 1.33 -2.21 9.96
CA PHE A 41 1.52 -0.84 9.48
C PHE A 41 1.52 0.13 10.65
N LEU A 42 2.61 0.89 10.77
CA LEU A 42 2.86 1.81 11.89
C LEU A 42 2.57 3.26 11.53
N ARG A 43 2.87 3.66 10.28
CA ARG A 43 2.79 5.05 9.86
C ARG A 43 2.54 5.17 8.37
N ILE A 44 1.78 6.18 8.00
CA ILE A 44 1.58 6.64 6.63
C ILE A 44 2.03 8.10 6.58
N ASN A 45 2.94 8.42 5.67
CA ASN A 45 3.44 9.76 5.42
C ASN A 45 3.18 10.16 3.96
N ASN A 46 3.09 11.46 3.70
CA ASN A 46 3.03 12.03 2.35
C ASN A 46 1.97 11.41 1.42
N ALA A 47 0.85 10.91 1.98
CA ALA A 47 -0.23 10.34 1.19
C ALA A 47 -0.89 11.43 0.34
N ARG A 48 -0.95 11.23 -0.98
CA ARG A 48 -1.65 12.11 -1.91
C ARG A 48 -2.58 11.30 -2.81
N PHE A 49 -3.83 11.71 -2.87
CA PHE A 49 -4.83 11.17 -3.80
C PHE A 49 -4.97 12.16 -4.95
N LYS A 50 -4.47 11.78 -6.12
CA LYS A 50 -4.34 12.66 -7.29
C LYS A 50 -5.55 12.58 -8.21
N GLN A 51 -6.17 11.40 -8.31
CA GLN A 51 -7.31 11.13 -9.19
C GLN A 51 -8.32 10.21 -8.49
N LYS A 52 -9.59 10.30 -8.88
CA LYS A 52 -10.62 9.35 -8.44
C LYS A 52 -10.37 7.99 -9.10
N VAL A 53 -10.74 6.94 -8.39
CA VAL A 53 -10.70 5.53 -8.84
C VAL A 53 -12.12 5.00 -8.84
N PHE A 54 -12.53 4.36 -9.94
CA PHE A 54 -13.88 3.86 -10.16
C PHE A 54 -13.92 2.34 -10.36
N PRO A 55 -15.09 1.70 -10.18
CA PRO A 55 -15.32 0.34 -10.63
C PRO A 55 -14.91 0.14 -12.09
N GLY A 56 -14.18 -0.94 -12.37
CA GLY A 56 -13.61 -1.23 -13.69
C GLY A 56 -12.15 -0.78 -13.84
N ASP A 57 -11.67 0.14 -13.01
CA ASP A 57 -10.25 0.49 -12.99
C ASP A 57 -9.39 -0.66 -12.46
N THR A 58 -8.23 -0.85 -13.07
CA THR A 58 -7.17 -1.71 -12.53
C THR A 58 -6.13 -0.86 -11.83
N LEU A 59 -6.04 -1.00 -10.51
CA LEU A 59 -5.01 -0.34 -9.71
C LEU A 59 -3.72 -1.14 -9.74
N ILE A 60 -2.65 -0.53 -10.22
CA ILE A 60 -1.31 -1.11 -10.23
C ILE A 60 -0.47 -0.39 -9.17
N PHE A 61 0.02 -1.13 -8.19
CA PHE A 61 0.90 -0.60 -7.14
C PHE A 61 2.36 -0.87 -7.47
N HIS A 62 3.16 0.19 -7.58
CA HIS A 62 4.61 0.12 -7.62
C HIS A 62 5.16 0.49 -6.24
N LEU A 63 5.92 -0.42 -5.66
CA LEU A 63 6.45 -0.31 -4.30
C LEU A 63 7.97 -0.48 -4.31
N GLU A 64 8.65 0.41 -3.62
CA GLU A 64 10.10 0.43 -3.51
C GLU A 64 10.52 0.61 -2.05
N LEU A 65 11.56 -0.10 -1.61
CA LEU A 65 12.18 0.16 -0.32
C LEU A 65 12.91 1.50 -0.35
N MET A 66 12.60 2.37 0.60
CA MET A 66 13.32 3.64 0.78
C MET A 66 14.67 3.44 1.49
N SER A 67 14.78 2.37 2.28
CA SER A 67 15.98 2.00 3.02
C SER A 67 16.04 0.48 3.23
N PRO A 68 17.24 -0.09 3.50
CA PRO A 68 17.34 -1.50 3.90
C PRO A 68 16.53 -1.77 5.17
N ILE A 69 15.83 -2.90 5.20
CA ILE A 69 15.06 -3.32 6.37
C ILE A 69 16.01 -3.49 7.56
N ARG A 70 15.70 -2.82 8.68
CA ARG A 70 16.51 -2.86 9.91
C ARG A 70 15.62 -3.07 11.11
N ARG A 71 16.02 -4.01 11.98
CA ARG A 71 15.29 -4.32 13.23
C ARG A 71 13.79 -4.60 13.00
N GLY A 72 13.47 -5.24 11.86
CA GLY A 72 12.11 -5.52 11.44
C GLY A 72 11.32 -4.32 10.91
N ILE A 73 11.91 -3.13 10.81
CA ILE A 73 11.25 -1.95 10.24
C ILE A 73 11.51 -1.88 8.74
N SER A 74 10.43 -1.72 7.98
CA SER A 74 10.45 -1.48 6.54
C SER A 74 9.84 -0.11 6.25
N GLU A 75 10.54 0.68 5.44
CA GLU A 75 10.07 1.95 4.92
C GLU A 75 9.92 1.81 3.40
N MET A 76 8.73 2.05 2.89
CA MET A 76 8.38 1.86 1.49
C MET A 76 7.78 3.13 0.90
N LYS A 77 8.15 3.44 -0.34
CA LYS A 77 7.44 4.41 -1.16
C LYS A 77 6.54 3.64 -2.12
N GLY A 78 5.26 4.00 -2.14
CA GLY A 78 4.26 3.42 -3.02
C GLY A 78 3.69 4.46 -3.97
N THR A 79 3.56 4.08 -5.24
CA THR A 79 2.83 4.85 -6.27
C THR A 79 1.79 3.93 -6.92
N ALA A 80 0.55 4.38 -6.97
CA ALA A 80 -0.55 3.66 -7.61
C ALA A 80 -0.91 4.28 -8.94
N PHE A 81 -1.19 3.43 -9.93
CA PHE A 81 -1.55 3.83 -11.29
C PHE A 81 -2.89 3.23 -11.72
N VAL A 82 -3.60 3.96 -12.58
CA VAL A 82 -4.66 3.44 -13.44
C VAL A 82 -4.27 3.79 -14.88
N GLY A 83 -3.96 2.76 -15.68
CA GLY A 83 -3.25 2.95 -16.94
C GLY A 83 -1.91 3.64 -16.69
N GLU A 84 -1.66 4.77 -17.38
CA GLU A 84 -0.43 5.56 -17.23
C GLU A 84 -0.55 6.69 -16.19
N LYS A 85 -1.74 6.88 -15.59
CA LYS A 85 -2.00 8.00 -14.68
C LYS A 85 -1.67 7.61 -13.25
N VAL A 86 -0.87 8.42 -12.57
CA VAL A 86 -0.69 8.31 -11.11
C VAL A 86 -1.99 8.72 -10.41
N VAL A 87 -2.60 7.80 -9.66
CA VAL A 87 -3.86 8.04 -8.93
C VAL A 87 -3.64 8.27 -7.45
N MET A 88 -2.62 7.63 -6.85
CA MET A 88 -2.19 7.94 -5.49
C MET A 88 -0.69 7.68 -5.28
N GLU A 89 -0.12 8.31 -4.25
CA GLU A 89 1.23 7.99 -3.75
C GLU A 89 1.23 8.09 -2.22
N ALA A 90 2.09 7.32 -1.56
CA ALA A 90 2.27 7.37 -0.11
C ALA A 90 3.63 6.77 0.29
N GLU A 91 4.09 7.15 1.48
CA GLU A 91 5.20 6.49 2.18
C GLU A 91 4.64 5.69 3.35
N LEU A 92 4.98 4.41 3.42
CA LEU A 92 4.46 3.46 4.39
C LEU A 92 5.60 2.95 5.28
N VAL A 93 5.39 2.98 6.58
CA VAL A 93 6.28 2.35 7.56
C VAL A 93 5.57 1.15 8.16
N ALA A 94 6.21 -0.01 8.10
CA ALA A 94 5.70 -1.24 8.64
C ALA A 94 6.73 -1.93 9.54
N GLN A 95 6.23 -2.71 10.49
CA GLN A 95 7.04 -3.61 11.31
C GLN A 95 6.70 -5.07 10.99
N ILE A 96 7.73 -5.84 10.72
CA ILE A 96 7.68 -7.28 10.52
C ILE A 96 7.90 -7.93 11.89
N VAL A 97 6.93 -8.73 12.34
CA VAL A 97 6.95 -9.39 13.65
C VAL A 97 6.70 -10.87 13.45
N LYS A 98 7.50 -11.72 14.10
CA LYS A 98 7.26 -13.16 14.10
C LYS A 98 6.01 -13.45 14.94
N LYS A 99 5.14 -14.34 14.45
CA LYS A 99 3.95 -14.80 15.15
C LYS A 99 4.29 -15.41 16.51
#